data_AF-A0A086TE42-F1
#
_entry.id   AF-A0A086TE42-F1
#
_cell.length_a   1.000
_cell.length_b   1.000
_cell.length_c   1.000
_cell.angle_alpha   90.00
_cell.angle_beta   90.00
_cell.angle_gamma   90.00
#
_symmetry.space_group_name_H-M   'P 1'
#
loop_
_entity.id
_entity.type
_entity.pdbx_description
1 polymer ?
#
loop_
_entity_poly.entity_id
_entity_poly.type
_entity_poly.pdbx_seq_one_letter_code
_entity_poly.pdbx_strand_id
1 'polypeptide(L)'
;MHLLDLAPELLVAIQERLEELTDVDAFARSSRALYETVNRQLYRRSAREDGYAMEWAAHEGCTDTAKRYLAETAGIHSNSQFYDMAIVSAANHGHADMVELLLAGTGANVNCHIKDGTTPLIAAVQNGHAAVIRVLIDRNADPNLGSDPTNPGNKRPMWHAVCRERVASVKALVEKGAEWDYVERNHMTPLEMATSMGSMQIFKYLVGMARIDKRIDDPRGIRLLHLAAAQGHKAAVKYLLGLGYSVDAPDETGLTPLRRAVINERSDVAKFLFDKGADVHTHGTDLRTHGLSMLGDSVGSANVTSSQPSARARSQGQ
;
A
#
# COMPACT_ATOMS: atom_id res chain seq x y z
N MET A 1 -18.33 18.80 -22.11
CA MET A 1 -19.22 19.98 -22.07
C MET A 1 -18.31 21.19 -21.85
N HIS A 2 -18.20 22.07 -22.85
CA HIS A 2 -17.34 23.23 -22.75
C HIS A 2 -17.92 24.21 -21.71
N LEU A 3 -17.06 24.97 -21.04
CA LEU A 3 -17.43 26.03 -20.06
C LEU A 3 -18.38 27.11 -20.64
N LEU A 4 -18.66 27.06 -21.94
CA LEU A 4 -19.51 27.98 -22.69
C LEU A 4 -20.99 27.54 -22.76
N ASP A 5 -21.34 26.32 -22.33
CA ASP A 5 -22.73 25.84 -22.31
C ASP A 5 -23.45 26.16 -20.97
N LEU A 6 -22.82 26.96 -20.10
CA LEU A 6 -23.43 27.46 -18.88
C LEU A 6 -24.59 28.40 -19.21
N ALA A 7 -25.72 28.24 -18.51
CA ALA A 7 -26.86 29.13 -18.62
C ALA A 7 -26.37 30.60 -18.55
N PRO A 8 -26.78 31.49 -19.49
CA PRO A 8 -26.24 32.84 -19.61
C PRO A 8 -26.21 33.63 -18.29
N GLU A 9 -27.20 33.38 -17.44
CA GLU A 9 -27.37 33.95 -16.10
C GLU A 9 -26.21 33.62 -15.14
N LEU A 10 -25.66 32.40 -15.23
CA LEU A 10 -24.55 31.93 -14.41
C LEU A 10 -23.24 32.56 -14.85
N LEU A 11 -23.05 32.77 -16.15
CA LEU A 11 -21.85 33.41 -16.69
C LEU A 11 -21.78 34.89 -16.27
N VAL A 12 -22.91 35.60 -16.32
CA VAL A 12 -23.05 36.99 -15.85
C VAL A 12 -22.75 37.10 -14.35
N ALA A 13 -23.32 36.22 -13.53
CA ALA A 13 -23.08 36.23 -12.08
C ALA A 13 -21.62 35.89 -11.69
N ILE A 14 -20.93 35.10 -12.50
CA ILE A 14 -19.48 34.83 -12.32
C ILE A 14 -18.65 36.06 -12.70
N GLN A 15 -19.02 36.74 -13.79
CA GLN A 15 -18.31 37.88 -14.35
C GLN A 15 -18.39 39.11 -13.42
N GLU A 16 -19.59 39.44 -12.92
CA GLU A 16 -19.80 40.54 -11.97
C GLU A 16 -18.99 40.34 -10.67
N ARG A 17 -18.89 39.10 -10.20
CA ARG A 17 -18.21 38.76 -8.95
C ARG A 17 -16.68 38.69 -9.08
N LEU A 18 -16.19 38.50 -10.30
CA LEU A 18 -14.76 38.53 -10.64
C LEU A 18 -14.23 39.97 -10.72
N GLU A 19 -15.05 40.90 -11.20
CA GLU A 19 -14.70 42.32 -11.37
C GLU A 19 -14.53 43.07 -10.03
N GLU A 20 -15.14 42.56 -8.95
CA GLU A 20 -15.03 43.16 -7.60
C GLU A 20 -13.77 42.74 -6.82
N LEU A 21 -13.00 41.75 -7.28
CA LEU A 21 -11.90 41.15 -6.51
C LEU A 21 -10.52 41.62 -7.02
N THR A 22 -9.93 42.60 -6.33
CA THR A 22 -8.56 43.10 -6.59
C THR A 22 -7.46 42.32 -5.85
N ASP A 23 -7.84 41.42 -4.93
CA ASP A 23 -6.93 40.60 -4.12
C ASP A 23 -6.89 39.15 -4.62
N VAL A 24 -5.68 38.66 -4.93
CA VAL A 24 -5.40 37.34 -5.51
C VAL A 24 -5.83 36.19 -4.60
N ASP A 25 -5.70 36.33 -3.27
CA ASP A 25 -6.10 35.29 -2.32
C ASP A 25 -7.61 35.27 -2.11
N ALA A 26 -8.25 36.43 -2.17
CA ALA A 26 -9.71 36.55 -2.19
C ALA A 26 -10.29 35.96 -3.49
N PHE A 27 -9.64 36.20 -4.63
CA PHE A 27 -9.97 35.59 -5.92
C PHE A 27 -9.84 34.06 -5.89
N ALA A 28 -8.77 33.51 -5.32
CA ALA A 28 -8.57 32.06 -5.22
C ALA A 28 -9.62 31.38 -4.33
N ARG A 29 -9.99 32.00 -3.20
CA ARG A 29 -11.06 31.49 -2.32
C ARG A 29 -12.43 31.60 -2.97
N SER A 30 -12.72 32.74 -3.58
CA SER A 30 -13.98 32.98 -4.28
C SER A 30 -14.11 32.08 -5.50
N SER A 31 -13.06 31.86 -6.29
CA SER A 31 -13.11 31.00 -7.47
C SER A 31 -13.35 29.53 -7.12
N ARG A 32 -12.74 29.02 -6.03
CA ARG A 32 -13.03 27.68 -5.50
C ARG A 32 -14.48 27.58 -5.03
N ALA A 33 -14.97 28.55 -4.26
CA ALA A 33 -16.35 28.57 -3.78
C ALA A 33 -17.37 28.71 -4.93
N LEU A 34 -17.02 29.48 -5.97
CA LEU A 34 -17.83 29.66 -7.17
C LEU A 34 -17.86 28.37 -7.99
N TYR A 35 -16.71 27.72 -8.19
CA TYR A 35 -16.59 26.43 -8.85
C TYR A 35 -17.43 25.37 -8.15
N GLU A 36 -17.36 25.30 -6.82
CA GLU A 36 -18.20 24.42 -6.00
C GLU A 36 -19.70 24.74 -6.13
N THR A 37 -20.07 26.02 -6.14
CA THR A 37 -21.48 26.47 -6.23
C THR A 37 -22.06 26.22 -7.61
N VAL A 38 -21.30 26.52 -8.66
CA VAL A 38 -21.66 26.30 -10.06
C VAL A 38 -21.78 24.81 -10.34
N ASN A 39 -20.83 24.00 -9.89
CA ASN A 39 -20.94 22.55 -9.95
C ASN A 39 -22.19 22.09 -9.21
N ARG A 40 -22.43 22.53 -7.98
CA ARG A 40 -23.63 22.15 -7.20
C ARG A 40 -24.95 22.48 -7.93
N GLN A 41 -25.01 23.60 -8.66
CA GLN A 41 -26.17 24.02 -9.45
C GLN A 41 -26.32 23.22 -10.76
N LEU A 42 -25.21 23.03 -11.50
CA LEU A 42 -25.18 22.19 -12.71
C LEU A 42 -25.54 20.74 -12.38
N TYR A 43 -25.01 20.20 -11.29
CA TYR A 43 -25.31 18.86 -10.79
C TYR A 43 -26.77 18.73 -10.35
N ARG A 44 -27.38 19.75 -9.72
CA ARG A 44 -28.83 19.76 -9.41
C ARG A 44 -29.71 19.73 -10.66
N ARG A 45 -29.28 20.33 -11.77
CA ARG A 45 -30.02 20.34 -13.05
C ARG A 45 -29.87 19.00 -13.78
N SER A 46 -28.66 18.44 -13.80
CA SER A 46 -28.35 17.10 -14.34
C SER A 46 -28.94 15.95 -13.51
N ALA A 47 -29.19 16.19 -12.21
CA ALA A 47 -29.73 15.20 -11.27
C ALA A 47 -31.08 14.59 -11.67
N ARG A 48 -31.85 15.26 -12.55
CA ARG A 48 -33.14 14.76 -13.03
C ARG A 48 -33.02 13.77 -14.19
N GLU A 49 -31.84 13.62 -14.80
CA GLU A 49 -31.73 12.90 -16.09
C GLU A 49 -30.78 11.68 -16.06
N ASP A 50 -29.61 11.72 -15.40
CA ASP A 50 -28.55 10.72 -15.73
C ASP A 50 -27.80 10.07 -14.54
N GLY A 51 -28.35 10.12 -13.32
CA GLY A 51 -27.73 9.45 -12.17
C GLY A 51 -26.51 10.15 -11.55
N TYR A 52 -25.88 11.11 -12.22
CA TYR A 52 -24.78 11.91 -11.65
C TYR A 52 -25.08 12.53 -10.28
N ALA A 53 -26.35 12.75 -9.93
CA ALA A 53 -26.76 13.23 -8.60
C ALA A 53 -26.33 12.29 -7.46
N MET A 54 -26.53 10.98 -7.64
CA MET A 54 -26.19 10.00 -6.59
C MET A 54 -24.69 9.87 -6.46
N GLU A 55 -23.96 9.85 -7.58
CA GLU A 55 -22.51 9.82 -7.57
C GLU A 55 -21.92 11.05 -6.89
N TRP A 56 -22.45 12.24 -7.19
CA TRP A 56 -22.06 13.49 -6.52
C TRP A 56 -22.40 13.46 -5.03
N ALA A 57 -23.62 13.05 -4.67
CA ALA A 57 -24.00 12.91 -3.27
C ALA A 57 -23.07 11.92 -2.55
N ALA A 58 -22.70 10.84 -3.22
CA ALA A 58 -21.77 9.84 -2.71
C ALA A 58 -20.34 10.38 -2.58
N HIS A 59 -19.88 11.19 -3.53
CA HIS A 59 -18.58 11.87 -3.49
C HIS A 59 -18.49 12.86 -2.32
N GLU A 60 -19.53 13.66 -2.11
CA GLU A 60 -19.59 14.67 -1.05
C GLU A 60 -20.06 14.12 0.31
N GLY A 61 -20.52 12.86 0.36
CA GLY A 61 -21.06 12.25 1.58
C GLY A 61 -22.41 12.83 2.04
N CYS A 62 -23.15 13.48 1.15
CA CYS A 62 -24.44 14.12 1.46
C CYS A 62 -25.57 13.09 1.56
N THR A 63 -25.71 12.45 2.72
CA THR A 63 -26.69 11.38 2.96
C THR A 63 -28.13 11.85 2.81
N ASP A 64 -28.46 13.09 3.19
CA ASP A 64 -29.82 13.64 3.04
C ASP A 64 -30.24 13.77 1.57
N THR A 65 -29.32 14.21 0.70
CA THR A 65 -29.60 14.29 -0.74
C THR A 65 -29.72 12.89 -1.34
N ALA A 66 -28.90 11.95 -0.90
CA ALA A 66 -29.01 10.56 -1.33
C ALA A 66 -30.35 9.92 -0.89
N LYS A 67 -30.80 10.13 0.36
CA LYS A 67 -32.11 9.65 0.85
C LYS A 67 -33.27 10.21 0.04
N ARG A 68 -33.25 11.52 -0.24
CA ARG A 68 -34.28 12.16 -1.08
C ARG A 68 -34.30 11.58 -2.49
N TYR A 69 -33.11 11.42 -3.09
CA TYR A 69 -32.98 10.79 -4.40
C TYR A 69 -33.53 9.37 -4.40
N LEU A 70 -33.16 8.54 -3.41
CA LEU A 70 -33.69 7.17 -3.29
C LEU A 70 -35.21 7.11 -3.13
N ALA A 71 -35.80 8.06 -2.40
CA ALA A 71 -37.25 8.14 -2.24
C ALA A 71 -37.94 8.54 -3.56
N GLU A 72 -37.35 9.44 -4.33
CA GLU A 72 -37.88 9.93 -5.61
C GLU A 72 -37.68 8.91 -6.75
N THR A 73 -36.60 8.13 -6.72
CA THR A 73 -36.24 7.17 -7.78
C THR A 73 -36.57 5.72 -7.44
N ALA A 74 -37.36 5.47 -6.39
CA ALA A 74 -37.76 4.13 -5.96
C ALA A 74 -38.45 3.38 -7.13
N GLY A 75 -37.77 2.36 -7.66
CA GLY A 75 -38.28 1.51 -8.76
C GLY A 75 -37.91 1.96 -10.18
N ILE A 76 -37.18 3.08 -10.37
CA ILE A 76 -36.82 3.60 -11.69
C ILE A 76 -35.45 3.06 -12.16
N HIS A 77 -34.48 2.98 -11.24
CA HIS A 77 -33.13 2.51 -11.53
C HIS A 77 -32.95 1.09 -10.99
N SER A 78 -33.45 0.09 -11.72
CA SER A 78 -33.17 -1.34 -11.47
C SER A 78 -31.77 -1.78 -11.96
N ASN A 79 -30.94 -0.81 -12.35
CA ASN A 79 -29.59 -1.00 -12.90
C ASN A 79 -28.54 -0.93 -11.76
N SER A 80 -27.91 -2.08 -11.46
CA SER A 80 -26.81 -2.23 -10.49
C SER A 80 -25.63 -1.30 -10.77
N GLN A 81 -25.20 -1.15 -12.02
CA GLN A 81 -23.95 -0.48 -12.39
C GLN A 81 -23.92 1.00 -11.98
N PHE A 82 -25.10 1.62 -11.89
CA PHE A 82 -25.23 2.98 -11.42
C PHE A 82 -24.88 3.12 -9.94
N TYR A 83 -25.50 2.29 -9.09
CA TYR A 83 -25.22 2.29 -7.66
C TYR A 83 -23.84 1.71 -7.34
N ASP A 84 -23.30 0.85 -8.22
CA ASP A 84 -21.93 0.34 -8.16
C ASP A 84 -20.89 1.48 -8.24
N MET A 85 -21.08 2.46 -9.14
CA MET A 85 -20.20 3.64 -9.19
C MET A 85 -20.35 4.52 -7.95
N ALA A 86 -21.58 4.72 -7.47
CA ALA A 86 -21.84 5.53 -6.29
C ALA A 86 -21.19 4.95 -5.02
N ILE A 87 -21.29 3.64 -4.80
CA ILE A 87 -20.67 2.99 -3.63
C ILE A 87 -19.13 3.02 -3.72
N VAL A 88 -18.55 2.88 -4.91
CA VAL A 88 -17.09 3.06 -5.10
C VAL A 88 -16.68 4.50 -4.79
N SER A 89 -17.44 5.50 -5.25
CA SER A 89 -17.15 6.92 -4.97
C SER A 89 -17.25 7.24 -3.47
N ALA A 90 -18.30 6.80 -2.79
CA ALA A 90 -18.45 6.95 -1.34
C ALA A 90 -17.29 6.28 -0.58
N ALA A 91 -16.89 5.09 -1.02
CA ALA A 91 -15.80 4.36 -0.42
C ALA A 91 -14.43 5.03 -0.66
N ASN A 92 -14.22 5.62 -1.84
CA ASN A 92 -13.01 6.37 -2.19
C ASN A 92 -12.82 7.62 -1.31
N HIS A 93 -13.92 8.27 -0.92
CA HIS A 93 -13.91 9.50 -0.12
C HIS A 93 -14.09 9.29 1.39
N GLY A 94 -14.35 8.06 1.83
CA GLY A 94 -14.38 7.70 3.25
C GLY A 94 -15.73 7.88 3.93
N HIS A 95 -16.81 8.00 3.16
CA HIS A 95 -18.15 8.27 3.67
C HIS A 95 -18.86 6.98 4.11
N ALA A 96 -18.52 6.50 5.32
CA ALA A 96 -19.07 5.26 5.86
C ALA A 96 -20.61 5.24 5.94
N ASP A 97 -21.22 6.32 6.41
CA ASP A 97 -22.69 6.45 6.52
C ASP A 97 -23.36 6.38 5.14
N MET A 98 -22.71 6.93 4.11
CA MET A 98 -23.19 6.86 2.74
C MET A 98 -23.08 5.46 2.17
N VAL A 99 -21.96 4.77 2.40
CA VAL A 99 -21.80 3.36 2.01
C VAL A 99 -22.87 2.50 2.67
N GLU A 100 -23.15 2.76 3.95
CA GLU A 100 -24.16 2.03 4.70
C GLU A 100 -25.58 2.25 4.15
N LEU A 101 -25.91 3.50 3.82
CA LEU A 101 -27.16 3.91 3.18
C LEU A 101 -27.32 3.26 1.80
N LEU A 102 -26.28 3.28 0.97
CA LEU A 102 -26.31 2.67 -0.36
C LEU A 102 -26.52 1.15 -0.23
N LEU A 103 -25.83 0.47 0.66
CA LEU A 103 -25.98 -0.98 0.84
C LEU A 103 -27.34 -1.39 1.44
N ALA A 104 -27.95 -0.55 2.27
CA ALA A 104 -29.24 -0.85 2.89
C ALA A 104 -30.44 -0.44 2.00
N GLY A 105 -30.31 0.66 1.27
CA GLY A 105 -31.39 1.28 0.50
C GLY A 105 -31.34 0.99 -1.00
N THR A 106 -30.27 0.37 -1.50
CA THR A 106 -30.10 0.04 -2.92
C THR A 106 -29.66 -1.39 -3.10
N GLY A 107 -30.01 -2.01 -4.23
CA GLY A 107 -29.48 -3.32 -4.64
C GLY A 107 -28.01 -3.28 -5.10
N ALA A 108 -27.21 -2.32 -4.60
CA ALA A 108 -25.80 -2.19 -4.95
C ALA A 108 -25.04 -3.45 -4.61
N ASN A 109 -24.22 -3.91 -5.54
CA ASN A 109 -23.36 -5.05 -5.28
C ASN A 109 -22.14 -4.58 -4.49
N VAL A 110 -22.01 -5.04 -3.24
CA VAL A 110 -20.86 -4.73 -2.37
C VAL A 110 -19.51 -5.13 -3.00
N ASN A 111 -19.54 -6.12 -3.90
CA ASN A 111 -18.40 -6.67 -4.63
C ASN A 111 -18.40 -6.24 -6.11
N CYS A 112 -19.01 -5.10 -6.45
CA CYS A 112 -19.02 -4.60 -7.82
C CYS A 112 -17.60 -4.27 -8.33
N HIS A 113 -17.40 -4.38 -9.64
CA HIS A 113 -16.20 -3.89 -10.32
C HIS A 113 -16.59 -2.72 -11.22
N ILE A 114 -15.93 -1.57 -11.06
CA ILE A 114 -15.97 -0.51 -12.07
C ILE A 114 -14.97 -0.81 -13.20
N LYS A 115 -14.96 -0.01 -14.27
CA LYS A 115 -14.21 -0.28 -15.52
C LYS A 115 -12.71 -0.57 -15.33
N ASP A 116 -12.10 -0.03 -14.28
CA ASP A 116 -10.68 -0.25 -13.97
C ASP A 116 -10.44 -1.44 -13.02
N GLY A 117 -11.48 -2.23 -12.74
CA GLY A 117 -11.44 -3.36 -11.82
C GLY A 117 -11.58 -2.99 -10.34
N THR A 118 -11.54 -1.70 -9.99
CA THR A 118 -11.66 -1.25 -8.61
C THR A 118 -12.98 -1.69 -7.98
N THR A 119 -12.89 -2.37 -6.83
CA THR A 119 -14.04 -2.66 -5.96
C THR A 119 -14.21 -1.57 -4.91
N PRO A 120 -15.38 -1.45 -4.27
CA PRO A 120 -15.58 -0.49 -3.18
C PRO A 120 -14.55 -0.68 -2.07
N LEU A 121 -14.23 -1.94 -1.75
CA LEU A 121 -13.23 -2.29 -0.75
C LEU A 121 -11.83 -1.83 -1.16
N ILE A 122 -11.41 -2.04 -2.41
CA ILE A 122 -10.11 -1.59 -2.90
C ILE A 122 -10.01 -0.07 -2.87
N ALA A 123 -11.07 0.66 -3.24
CA ALA A 123 -11.09 2.12 -3.17
C ALA A 123 -10.90 2.65 -1.73
N ALA A 124 -11.64 2.09 -0.76
CA ALA A 124 -11.47 2.43 0.65
C ALA A 124 -10.06 2.10 1.16
N VAL A 125 -9.52 0.94 0.76
CA VAL A 125 -8.19 0.48 1.17
C VAL A 125 -7.08 1.40 0.67
N GLN A 126 -7.10 1.77 -0.61
CA GLN A 126 -6.07 2.62 -1.23
C GLN A 126 -6.00 4.01 -0.59
N ASN A 127 -7.14 4.54 -0.12
CA ASN A 127 -7.23 5.85 0.50
C ASN A 127 -7.09 5.84 2.03
N GLY A 128 -7.08 4.66 2.66
CA GLY A 128 -6.84 4.56 4.11
C GLY A 128 -8.10 4.62 4.98
N HIS A 129 -9.29 4.45 4.40
CA HIS A 129 -10.57 4.66 5.06
C HIS A 129 -11.00 3.44 5.88
N ALA A 130 -10.36 3.22 7.04
CA ALA A 130 -10.58 2.06 7.90
C ALA A 130 -12.03 1.86 8.35
N ALA A 131 -12.79 2.94 8.59
CA ALA A 131 -14.21 2.86 8.94
C ALA A 131 -15.03 2.24 7.80
N VAL A 132 -14.80 2.70 6.56
CA VAL A 132 -15.46 2.15 5.37
C VAL A 132 -15.09 0.68 5.15
N ILE A 133 -13.81 0.32 5.31
CA ILE A 133 -13.34 -1.06 5.18
C ILE A 133 -14.13 -2.00 6.10
N ARG A 134 -14.31 -1.58 7.37
CA ARG A 134 -15.07 -2.36 8.35
C ARG A 134 -16.52 -2.51 7.94
N VAL A 135 -17.18 -1.41 7.56
CA VAL A 135 -18.58 -1.42 7.10
C VAL A 135 -18.77 -2.34 5.90
N LEU A 136 -17.89 -2.25 4.89
CA LEU A 136 -17.99 -3.08 3.69
C LEU A 136 -17.87 -4.57 4.03
N ILE A 137 -16.88 -4.97 4.84
CA ILE A 137 -16.69 -6.39 5.19
C ILE A 137 -17.83 -6.88 6.10
N ASP A 138 -18.33 -6.04 7.02
CA ASP A 138 -19.51 -6.36 7.85
C ASP A 138 -20.78 -6.53 7.01
N ARG A 139 -20.81 -5.95 5.80
CA ARG A 139 -21.86 -6.11 4.80
C ARG A 139 -21.49 -7.11 3.71
N ASN A 140 -20.68 -8.11 4.06
CA ASN A 140 -20.34 -9.25 3.20
C ASN A 140 -19.48 -8.91 1.95
N ALA A 141 -18.73 -7.81 1.97
CA ALA A 141 -17.64 -7.63 1.01
C ALA A 141 -16.62 -8.77 1.18
N ASP A 142 -16.17 -9.36 0.07
CA ASP A 142 -15.11 -10.36 0.11
C ASP A 142 -13.75 -9.64 0.35
N PRO A 143 -13.08 -9.87 1.50
CA PRO A 143 -11.83 -9.20 1.82
C PRO A 143 -10.66 -9.61 0.92
N ASN A 144 -10.81 -10.70 0.16
CA ASN A 144 -9.80 -11.27 -0.72
C ASN A 144 -10.09 -11.04 -2.20
N LEU A 145 -11.24 -10.44 -2.53
CA LEU A 145 -11.60 -10.10 -3.91
C LEU A 145 -10.68 -9.02 -4.45
N GLY A 146 -9.80 -9.41 -5.37
CA GLY A 146 -8.88 -8.48 -6.02
C GLY A 146 -9.53 -7.67 -7.14
N SER A 147 -8.73 -6.81 -7.76
CA SER A 147 -9.19 -5.83 -8.75
C SER A 147 -9.75 -6.42 -10.05
N ASP A 148 -9.35 -7.61 -10.49
CA ASP A 148 -9.87 -8.12 -11.76
C ASP A 148 -9.82 -9.65 -11.79
N PRO A 149 -10.97 -10.35 -11.73
CA PRO A 149 -11.01 -11.80 -11.72
C PRO A 149 -10.56 -12.42 -13.05
N THR A 150 -10.57 -11.66 -14.14
CA THR A 150 -10.19 -12.09 -15.50
C THR A 150 -8.74 -11.78 -15.84
N ASN A 151 -8.07 -10.92 -15.06
CA ASN A 151 -6.71 -10.48 -15.33
C ASN A 151 -5.64 -11.22 -14.51
N PRO A 152 -4.60 -11.67 -15.21
CA PRO A 152 -3.19 -11.69 -14.89
C PRO A 152 -2.66 -11.05 -13.61
N GLY A 153 -3.18 -9.89 -13.22
CA GLY A 153 -2.64 -9.04 -12.17
C GLY A 153 -3.60 -8.77 -11.02
N ASN A 154 -4.53 -9.70 -10.73
CA ASN A 154 -5.56 -9.58 -9.70
C ASN A 154 -5.01 -9.33 -8.28
N LYS A 155 -4.65 -8.07 -7.99
CA LYS A 155 -4.11 -7.66 -6.69
C LYS A 155 -5.22 -7.62 -5.67
N ARG A 156 -5.04 -8.35 -4.57
CA ARG A 156 -6.00 -8.36 -3.45
C ARG A 156 -5.97 -7.05 -2.66
N PRO A 157 -7.01 -6.74 -1.89
CA PRO A 157 -7.07 -5.50 -1.08
C PRO A 157 -5.85 -5.35 -0.16
N MET A 158 -5.40 -6.41 0.50
CA MET A 158 -4.20 -6.39 1.35
C MET A 158 -2.95 -5.88 0.61
N TRP A 159 -2.75 -6.30 -0.64
CA TRP A 159 -1.64 -5.84 -1.47
C TRP A 159 -1.67 -4.33 -1.70
N HIS A 160 -2.84 -3.79 -2.04
CA HIS A 160 -3.03 -2.35 -2.21
C HIS A 160 -2.77 -1.57 -0.91
N ALA A 161 -3.20 -2.10 0.23
CA ALA A 161 -2.96 -1.50 1.54
C ALA A 161 -1.45 -1.37 1.83
N VAL A 162 -0.68 -2.43 1.55
CA VAL A 162 0.77 -2.45 1.74
C VAL A 162 1.47 -1.50 0.78
N CYS A 163 1.20 -1.58 -0.53
CA CYS A 163 1.87 -0.72 -1.52
C CYS A 163 1.56 0.78 -1.36
N ARG A 164 0.43 1.13 -0.72
CA ARG A 164 0.06 2.52 -0.40
C ARG A 164 0.44 2.93 1.03
N GLU A 165 1.14 2.06 1.77
CA GLU A 165 1.55 2.26 3.16
C GLU A 165 0.41 2.62 4.11
N ARG A 166 -0.80 2.10 3.84
CA ARG A 166 -2.01 2.37 4.62
C ARG A 166 -2.07 1.45 5.83
N VAL A 167 -1.34 1.81 6.89
CA VAL A 167 -1.28 1.03 8.16
C VAL A 167 -2.68 0.75 8.73
N ALA A 168 -3.57 1.74 8.72
CA ALA A 168 -4.94 1.59 9.22
C ALA A 168 -5.74 0.58 8.39
N SER A 169 -5.59 0.59 7.06
CA SER A 169 -6.23 -0.39 6.17
C SER A 169 -5.71 -1.80 6.40
N VAL A 170 -4.39 -1.98 6.56
CA VAL A 170 -3.80 -3.30 6.87
C VAL A 170 -4.38 -3.85 8.17
N LYS A 171 -4.44 -3.02 9.23
CA LYS A 171 -5.01 -3.43 10.51
C LYS A 171 -6.48 -3.82 10.38
N ALA A 172 -7.29 -2.97 9.75
CA ALA A 172 -8.71 -3.21 9.56
C ALA A 172 -8.99 -4.50 8.75
N LEU A 173 -8.21 -4.75 7.70
CA LEU A 173 -8.32 -5.98 6.90
C LEU A 173 -7.97 -7.23 7.73
N VAL A 174 -6.86 -7.21 8.47
CA VAL A 174 -6.46 -8.34 9.34
C VAL A 174 -7.47 -8.57 10.45
N GLU A 175 -7.98 -7.52 11.11
CA GLU A 175 -9.04 -7.59 12.12
C GLU A 175 -10.31 -8.26 11.60
N LYS A 176 -10.63 -8.06 10.32
CA LYS A 176 -11.80 -8.63 9.64
C LYS A 176 -11.52 -9.98 8.96
N GLY A 177 -10.36 -10.59 9.23
CA GLY A 177 -10.03 -11.93 8.73
C GLY A 177 -9.59 -12.00 7.27
N ALA A 178 -9.16 -10.89 6.68
CA ALA A 178 -8.54 -10.91 5.35
C ALA A 178 -7.28 -11.78 5.34
N GLU A 179 -7.10 -12.54 4.27
CA GLU A 179 -5.86 -13.29 4.07
C GLU A 179 -4.71 -12.31 3.83
N TRP A 180 -3.60 -12.51 4.53
CA TRP A 180 -2.41 -11.67 4.42
C TRP A 180 -1.13 -12.46 4.16
N ASP A 181 -1.14 -13.77 4.41
CA ASP A 181 -0.04 -14.69 4.11
C ASP A 181 -0.36 -15.49 2.83
N TYR A 182 -0.27 -14.80 1.69
CA TYR A 182 -0.43 -15.39 0.37
C TYR A 182 0.70 -14.90 -0.53
N VAL A 183 1.08 -15.70 -1.51
CA VAL A 183 2.06 -15.30 -2.52
C VAL A 183 1.33 -14.61 -3.67
N GLU A 184 1.69 -13.37 -3.95
CA GLU A 184 1.23 -12.63 -5.12
C GLU A 184 2.04 -13.06 -6.36
N ARG A 185 1.53 -12.80 -7.57
CA ARG A 185 2.18 -13.26 -8.82
C ARG A 185 3.60 -12.74 -9.07
N ASN A 186 4.04 -11.67 -8.39
CA ASN A 186 5.46 -11.28 -8.39
C ASN A 186 6.33 -12.14 -7.45
N HIS A 187 5.80 -13.29 -7.04
CA HIS A 187 6.40 -14.26 -6.13
C HIS A 187 6.68 -13.69 -4.74
N MET A 188 6.03 -12.59 -4.35
CA MET A 188 6.19 -11.98 -3.03
C MET A 188 4.92 -12.06 -2.19
N THR A 189 5.10 -12.23 -0.88
CA THR A 189 4.00 -12.05 0.08
C THR A 189 3.79 -10.58 0.43
N PRO A 190 2.61 -10.17 0.94
CA PRO A 190 2.40 -8.83 1.49
C PRO A 190 3.44 -8.44 2.57
N LEU A 191 3.87 -9.38 3.40
CA LEU A 191 4.90 -9.16 4.41
C LEU A 191 6.28 -8.87 3.78
N GLU A 192 6.64 -9.62 2.74
CA GLU A 192 7.88 -9.40 1.98
C GLU A 192 7.85 -8.06 1.23
N MET A 193 6.71 -7.69 0.65
CA MET A 193 6.53 -6.38 0.03
C MET A 193 6.72 -5.25 1.06
N ALA A 194 6.11 -5.36 2.24
CA ALA A 194 6.30 -4.38 3.31
C ALA A 194 7.77 -4.27 3.75
N THR A 195 8.49 -5.39 3.75
CA THR A 195 9.93 -5.44 4.07
C THR A 195 10.76 -4.79 2.97
N SER A 196 10.45 -5.06 1.71
CA SER A 196 11.12 -4.50 0.53
C SER A 196 10.94 -2.98 0.43
N MET A 197 9.77 -2.47 0.85
CA MET A 197 9.49 -1.03 0.92
C MET A 197 10.05 -0.36 2.19
N GLY A 198 10.42 -1.13 3.21
CA GLY A 198 10.91 -0.60 4.48
C GLY A 198 9.81 -0.06 5.40
N SER A 199 8.55 -0.40 5.15
CA SER A 199 7.38 0.07 5.91
C SER A 199 7.32 -0.62 7.29
N MET A 200 8.15 -0.16 8.23
CA MET A 200 8.37 -0.77 9.54
C MET A 200 7.11 -0.95 10.37
N GLN A 201 6.11 -0.08 10.23
CA GLN A 201 4.85 -0.20 10.96
C GLN A 201 4.04 -1.41 10.50
N ILE A 202 3.90 -1.58 9.19
CA ILE A 202 3.21 -2.71 8.57
C ILE A 202 3.99 -4.00 8.83
N PHE A 203 5.30 -3.95 8.62
CA PHE A 203 6.20 -5.07 8.87
C PHE A 203 6.09 -5.60 10.30
N LYS A 204 6.23 -4.74 11.33
CA LYS A 204 6.11 -5.16 12.73
C LYS A 204 4.74 -5.73 13.06
N TYR A 205 3.68 -5.13 12.50
CA TYR A 205 2.31 -5.61 12.69
C TYR A 205 2.13 -7.02 12.13
N LEU A 206 2.50 -7.25 10.87
CA LEU A 206 2.37 -8.55 10.21
C LEU A 206 3.29 -9.62 10.83
N VAL A 207 4.53 -9.28 11.18
CA VAL A 207 5.44 -10.20 11.90
C VAL A 207 4.86 -10.63 13.25
N GLY A 208 4.20 -9.71 13.97
CA GLY A 208 3.50 -10.02 15.21
C GLY A 208 2.38 -11.04 15.03
N MET A 209 1.73 -11.06 13.86
CA MET A 209 0.66 -12.01 13.51
C MET A 209 1.19 -13.34 12.98
N ALA A 210 2.33 -13.34 12.27
CA ALA A 210 2.89 -14.48 11.57
C ALA A 210 3.40 -15.63 12.46
N ARG A 211 3.44 -15.45 13.80
CA ARG A 211 3.97 -16.42 14.78
C ARG A 211 5.29 -17.06 14.31
N ILE A 212 6.18 -16.23 13.76
CA ILE A 212 7.47 -16.64 13.21
C ILE A 212 8.24 -17.45 14.26
N ASP A 213 8.64 -18.69 13.93
CA ASP A 213 9.41 -19.55 14.83
C ASP A 213 10.87 -19.09 14.84
N LYS A 214 11.26 -18.52 15.98
CA LYS A 214 12.54 -17.83 16.18
C LYS A 214 13.71 -18.78 16.43
N ARG A 215 13.46 -20.09 16.57
CA ARG A 215 14.46 -21.08 17.02
C ARG A 215 14.96 -22.02 15.94
N ILE A 216 14.31 -22.04 14.78
CA ILE A 216 14.59 -22.97 13.69
C ILE A 216 14.71 -22.12 12.44
N ASP A 217 15.87 -21.49 12.20
CA ASP A 217 16.27 -20.83 10.95
C ASP A 217 15.15 -20.68 9.89
N ASP A 218 14.10 -19.89 10.20
CA ASP A 218 12.85 -19.94 9.43
C ASP A 218 13.16 -19.44 8.02
N PRO A 219 12.94 -20.24 6.96
CA PRO A 219 13.22 -19.82 5.58
C PRO A 219 12.56 -18.47 5.24
N ARG A 220 11.37 -18.19 5.79
CA ARG A 220 10.71 -16.90 5.60
C ARG A 220 11.49 -15.78 6.28
N GLY A 221 11.93 -15.96 7.51
CA GLY A 221 12.72 -14.97 8.23
C GLY A 221 14.08 -14.68 7.60
N ILE A 222 14.76 -15.74 7.11
CA ILE A 222 15.97 -15.63 6.31
C ILE A 222 15.69 -14.79 5.06
N ARG A 223 14.63 -15.11 4.31
CA ARG A 223 14.23 -14.35 3.13
C ARG A 223 13.96 -12.87 3.44
N LEU A 224 13.25 -12.56 4.53
CA LEU A 224 13.00 -11.19 4.96
C LEU A 224 14.30 -10.45 5.31
N LEU A 225 15.27 -11.12 5.95
CA LEU A 225 16.56 -10.51 6.30
C LEU A 225 17.35 -10.13 5.04
N HIS A 226 17.37 -11.01 4.04
CA HIS A 226 18.03 -10.75 2.76
C HIS A 226 17.34 -9.65 1.96
N LEU A 227 16.00 -9.63 1.93
CA LEU A 227 15.23 -8.57 1.27
C LEU A 227 15.50 -7.20 1.93
N ALA A 228 15.44 -7.13 3.26
CA ALA A 228 15.75 -5.91 4.00
C ALA A 228 17.18 -5.43 3.74
N ALA A 229 18.14 -6.37 3.67
CA ALA A 229 19.54 -6.05 3.40
C ALA A 229 19.77 -5.55 1.97
N ALA A 230 19.20 -6.22 0.97
CA ALA A 230 19.26 -5.83 -0.44
C ALA A 230 18.64 -4.45 -0.70
N GLN A 231 17.54 -4.12 0.00
CA GLN A 231 16.85 -2.84 -0.17
C GLN A 231 17.41 -1.72 0.73
N GLY A 232 18.33 -2.03 1.65
CA GLY A 232 18.99 -1.03 2.49
C GLY A 232 18.21 -0.64 3.74
N HIS A 233 17.20 -1.42 4.13
CA HIS A 233 16.32 -1.12 5.26
C HIS A 233 16.93 -1.55 6.60
N LYS A 234 17.92 -0.78 7.07
CA LYS A 234 18.67 -1.02 8.32
C LYS A 234 17.77 -1.26 9.54
N ALA A 235 16.62 -0.59 9.62
CA ALA A 235 15.67 -0.78 10.72
C ALA A 235 15.02 -2.18 10.72
N ALA A 236 14.70 -2.71 9.54
CA ALA A 236 14.16 -4.06 9.38
C ALA A 236 15.25 -5.10 9.67
N VAL A 237 16.47 -4.89 9.17
CA VAL A 237 17.64 -5.75 9.48
C VAL A 237 17.89 -5.79 11.00
N LYS A 238 17.95 -4.64 11.67
CA LYS A 238 18.10 -4.56 13.13
C LYS A 238 17.02 -5.34 13.86
N TYR A 239 15.77 -5.20 13.43
CA TYR A 239 14.65 -5.88 14.05
C TYR A 239 14.76 -7.40 13.87
N LEU A 240 15.05 -7.88 12.66
CA LEU A 240 15.20 -9.30 12.36
C LEU A 240 16.38 -9.92 13.11
N LEU A 241 17.55 -9.30 13.13
CA LEU A 241 18.67 -9.79 13.96
C LEU A 241 18.31 -9.81 15.45
N GLY A 242 17.54 -8.81 15.93
CA GLY A 242 17.01 -8.78 17.29
C GLY A 242 16.00 -9.89 17.61
N LEU A 243 15.41 -10.53 16.60
CA LEU A 243 14.57 -11.73 16.77
C LEU A 243 15.38 -13.02 16.91
N GLY A 244 16.70 -12.98 16.68
CA GLY A 244 17.61 -14.13 16.83
C GLY A 244 18.08 -14.78 15.53
N TYR A 245 17.75 -14.21 14.36
CA TYR A 245 18.26 -14.72 13.08
C TYR A 245 19.78 -14.61 12.98
N SER A 246 20.42 -15.66 12.47
CA SER A 246 21.85 -15.65 12.21
C SER A 246 22.22 -14.55 11.20
N VAL A 247 23.28 -13.80 11.51
CA VAL A 247 23.78 -12.70 10.68
C VAL A 247 24.32 -13.20 9.33
N ASP A 248 24.77 -14.46 9.29
CA ASP A 248 25.38 -15.12 8.12
C ASP A 248 24.52 -16.26 7.57
N ALA A 249 23.24 -16.36 7.94
CA ALA A 249 22.34 -17.33 7.33
C ALA A 249 22.32 -17.14 5.80
N PRO A 250 22.63 -18.17 4.99
CA PRO A 250 22.57 -18.04 3.54
C PRO A 250 21.14 -18.10 3.03
N ASP A 251 20.84 -17.34 1.97
CA ASP A 251 19.59 -17.50 1.20
C ASP A 251 19.64 -18.71 0.25
N GLU A 252 18.55 -18.92 -0.50
CA GLU A 252 18.41 -20.01 -1.49
C GLU A 252 19.48 -19.99 -2.59
N THR A 253 20.17 -18.85 -2.79
CA THR A 253 21.27 -18.72 -3.76
C THR A 253 22.65 -18.86 -3.11
N GLY A 254 22.71 -19.14 -1.81
CA GLY A 254 23.94 -19.26 -1.03
C GLY A 254 24.57 -17.92 -0.66
N LEU A 255 23.89 -16.80 -0.89
CA LEU A 255 24.41 -15.47 -0.53
C LEU A 255 24.02 -15.11 0.90
N THR A 256 24.91 -14.44 1.62
CA THR A 256 24.63 -13.90 2.96
C THR A 256 23.93 -12.53 2.88
N PRO A 257 23.30 -12.05 3.97
CA PRO A 257 22.69 -10.73 4.01
C PRO A 257 23.70 -9.61 3.71
N LEU A 258 24.95 -9.76 4.17
CA LEU A 258 26.03 -8.81 3.90
C LEU A 258 26.32 -8.72 2.40
N ARG A 259 26.43 -9.87 1.72
CA ARG A 259 26.66 -9.92 0.27
C ARG A 259 25.52 -9.27 -0.50
N ARG A 260 24.26 -9.50 -0.10
CA ARG A 260 23.09 -8.83 -0.69
C ARG A 260 23.15 -7.30 -0.52
N ALA A 261 23.51 -6.83 0.67
CA ALA A 261 23.68 -5.40 0.91
C ALA A 261 24.78 -4.80 0.02
N VAL A 262 25.92 -5.49 -0.13
CA VAL A 262 27.02 -5.02 -0.96
C VAL A 262 26.69 -5.02 -2.46
N ILE A 263 26.09 -6.09 -2.97
CA ILE A 263 25.69 -6.19 -4.40
C ILE A 263 24.71 -5.07 -4.79
N ASN A 264 23.86 -4.66 -3.85
CA ASN A 264 22.89 -3.58 -4.06
C ASN A 264 23.37 -2.22 -3.53
N GLU A 265 24.66 -2.07 -3.24
CA GLU A 265 25.31 -0.81 -2.86
C GLU A 265 24.70 -0.17 -1.59
N ARG A 266 24.25 -0.99 -0.64
CA ARG A 266 23.63 -0.58 0.63
C ARG A 266 24.67 -0.44 1.74
N SER A 267 25.56 0.54 1.60
CA SER A 267 26.69 0.79 2.51
C SER A 267 26.32 0.83 4.00
N ASP A 268 25.23 1.50 4.36
CA ASP A 268 24.81 1.66 5.76
C ASP A 268 24.39 0.35 6.44
N VAL A 269 23.82 -0.56 5.64
CA VAL A 269 23.46 -1.91 6.08
C VAL A 269 24.67 -2.81 6.08
N ALA A 270 25.50 -2.75 5.03
CA ALA A 270 26.72 -3.54 4.95
C ALA A 270 27.66 -3.28 6.14
N LYS A 271 27.92 -2.00 6.46
CA LYS A 271 28.68 -1.62 7.67
C LYS A 271 28.03 -2.13 8.95
N PHE A 272 26.70 -2.00 9.06
CA PHE A 272 25.99 -2.48 10.24
C PHE A 272 26.07 -4.00 10.42
N LEU A 273 25.99 -4.77 9.34
CA LEU A 273 26.14 -6.23 9.37
C LEU A 273 27.58 -6.62 9.72
N PHE A 274 28.57 -5.93 9.15
CA PHE A 274 29.98 -6.12 9.50
C PHE A 274 30.24 -5.84 10.99
N ASP A 275 29.71 -4.73 11.53
CA ASP A 275 29.80 -4.40 12.97
C ASP A 275 29.12 -5.46 13.86
N LYS A 276 28.19 -6.24 13.31
CA LYS A 276 27.52 -7.35 13.99
C LYS A 276 28.24 -8.69 13.83
N GLY A 277 29.40 -8.70 13.19
CA GLY A 277 30.26 -9.88 13.04
C GLY A 277 29.94 -10.73 11.81
N ALA A 278 29.26 -10.18 10.79
CA ALA A 278 29.03 -10.88 9.54
C ALA A 278 30.34 -11.21 8.83
N ASP A 279 30.51 -12.47 8.41
CA ASP A 279 31.69 -12.89 7.68
C ASP A 279 31.68 -12.36 6.24
N VAL A 280 32.78 -11.71 5.87
CA VAL A 280 33.03 -11.13 4.55
C VAL A 280 33.35 -12.24 3.52
N HIS A 281 33.83 -13.40 3.97
CA HIS A 281 34.37 -14.46 3.12
C HIS A 281 33.44 -15.67 2.93
N THR A 282 32.34 -15.78 3.68
CA THR A 282 31.41 -16.91 3.55
C THR A 282 30.73 -16.97 2.17
N HIS A 283 30.80 -18.15 1.52
CA HIS A 283 30.01 -18.61 0.37
C HIS A 283 30.09 -17.81 -0.96
N GLY A 284 31.11 -18.15 -1.79
CA GLY A 284 31.04 -18.11 -3.26
C GLY A 284 31.51 -16.83 -3.98
N THR A 285 32.69 -16.89 -4.61
CA THR A 285 33.44 -15.82 -5.33
C THR A 285 33.66 -14.52 -4.54
N ASP A 286 34.89 -14.02 -4.58
CA ASP A 286 35.32 -12.86 -3.80
C ASP A 286 34.33 -11.71 -3.94
N LEU A 287 34.04 -11.02 -2.83
CA LEU A 287 33.56 -9.64 -2.88
C LEU A 287 34.61 -8.87 -3.67
N ARG A 288 34.44 -8.79 -5.00
CA ARG A 288 35.34 -8.04 -5.88
C ARG A 288 35.58 -6.71 -5.21
N THR A 289 36.83 -6.26 -5.25
CA THR A 289 37.47 -5.10 -4.61
C THR A 289 36.56 -3.91 -4.23
N HIS A 290 35.49 -3.66 -4.99
CA HIS A 290 34.41 -2.71 -4.71
C HIS A 290 33.60 -2.97 -3.41
N GLY A 291 33.37 -4.23 -3.03
CA GLY A 291 32.61 -4.55 -1.81
C GLY A 291 33.39 -4.24 -0.54
N LEU A 292 34.71 -4.52 -0.57
CA LEU A 292 35.64 -4.22 0.51
C LEU A 292 35.87 -2.71 0.66
N SER A 293 35.87 -1.95 -0.44
CA SER A 293 36.00 -0.48 -0.37
C SER A 293 34.78 0.20 0.28
N MET A 294 33.58 -0.41 0.20
CA MET A 294 32.37 0.13 0.87
C MET A 294 32.39 -0.05 2.39
N LEU A 295 33.14 -1.03 2.89
CA LEU A 295 33.32 -1.28 4.33
C LEU A 295 34.42 -0.41 4.96
N GLY A 296 35.15 0.36 4.14
CA GLY A 296 36.24 1.25 4.57
C GLY A 296 37.51 0.52 5.04
N ASP A 297 38.49 1.26 5.55
CA ASP A 297 39.79 0.74 6.05
C ASP A 297 39.66 -0.26 7.20
N SER A 298 38.46 -0.40 7.78
CA SER A 298 38.08 -1.36 8.82
C SER A 298 38.40 -2.81 8.46
N VAL A 299 38.41 -3.16 7.18
CA VAL A 299 38.72 -4.53 6.73
C VAL A 299 40.22 -4.83 6.79
N GLY A 300 41.07 -3.81 6.75
CA GLY A 300 42.53 -3.96 6.85
C GLY A 300 43.00 -4.46 8.23
N SER A 301 42.17 -4.35 9.27
CA SER A 301 42.53 -4.75 10.64
C SER A 301 42.08 -6.16 11.03
N ALA A 302 41.09 -6.73 10.34
CA ALA A 302 40.63 -8.10 10.59
C ALA A 302 41.52 -9.17 9.90
N ASN A 303 42.39 -8.74 9.00
CA ASN A 303 43.16 -9.62 8.10
C ASN A 303 44.52 -10.08 8.66
N VAL A 304 44.81 -9.84 9.95
CA VAL A 304 46.14 -10.12 10.54
C VAL A 304 46.16 -11.33 11.48
N THR A 305 45.02 -11.90 11.89
CA THR A 305 45.02 -12.92 12.96
C THR A 305 44.55 -14.33 12.60
N SER A 306 44.15 -14.64 11.35
CA SER A 306 43.63 -15.99 11.02
C SER A 306 44.41 -16.77 9.94
N SER A 307 45.53 -16.27 9.44
CA SER A 307 46.37 -16.97 8.47
C SER A 307 47.78 -17.30 9.00
N GLN A 308 47.86 -17.96 10.16
CA GLN A 308 49.01 -18.82 10.43
C GLN A 308 48.67 -20.26 10.02
N PRO A 309 49.32 -20.84 8.99
CA PRO A 309 49.18 -22.25 8.70
C PRO A 309 49.84 -23.06 9.82
N SER A 310 49.05 -23.94 10.46
CA SER A 310 49.54 -24.90 11.43
C SER A 310 50.68 -25.73 10.83
N ALA A 311 51.87 -25.62 11.43
CA ALA A 311 53.01 -26.44 11.11
C ALA A 311 52.67 -27.93 11.26
N ARG A 312 52.56 -28.65 10.13
CA ARG A 312 52.56 -30.12 10.13
C ARG A 312 53.99 -30.61 10.34
N ALA A 313 54.31 -30.91 11.59
CA ALA A 313 55.38 -31.84 11.93
C ALA A 313 54.93 -33.27 11.60
N ARG A 314 55.78 -34.03 10.88
CA ARG A 314 55.95 -35.49 10.86
C ARG A 314 56.96 -35.82 9.75
N SER A 315 58.25 -35.88 10.06
CA SER A 315 59.02 -37.02 10.58
C SER A 315 59.43 -38.01 9.50
N GLN A 316 60.75 -38.07 9.27
CA GLN A 316 61.49 -39.10 8.55
C GLN A 316 61.36 -40.50 9.20
N GLY A 317 61.63 -41.54 8.40
CA GLY A 317 61.85 -42.94 8.81
C GLY A 317 60.81 -43.88 8.18
N GLN A 318 61.13 -44.90 7.38
CA GLN A 318 62.38 -45.59 7.03
C GLN A 318 62.41 -45.89 5.54
#